data_AF-A0A0F7ZQP7-F1
#
_entry.id   AF-A0A0F7ZQP7-F1
#
_cell.length_a   1.000
_cell.length_b   1.000
_cell.length_c   1.000
_cell.angle_alpha   90.00
_cell.angle_beta   90.00
_cell.angle_gamma   90.00
#
_symmetry.space_group_name_H-M   'P 1'
#
loop_
_entity.id
_entity.type
_entity.pdbx_description
1 polymer ?
#
loop_
_entity_poly.entity_id
_entity_poly.type
_entity_poly.pdbx_seq_one_letter_code
_entity_poly.pdbx_strand_id
1 'polypeptide(L)'
;MAILEVGGGTGATTSNLIQQIGPAQGIAVLHATSAMARTLVHIEKLLRPGGKLLLLELTVDCAAVSFVMGSLPGWWIGQADGRKGGPLLTVNGWHRALQGSGFTGVDLEMRGGSPVSPNPVSFMVSTKQPKVRSNVTKTEFTIITKRQNCDGHLATNLQQRLSERGVDASIHPLGNPIPHGNFCIALVEEGEPILSQVSDDDFRSVQSIMSHSPGVLWVTRGATVECSSPHGSLMLGLARSVRNEHAGLRLGVLDLDAAGQPPLQESNAIMDVVLTLEAGRGTDYEFALRHGRILVPRIHVSSLTGSMEAVCGGRSNDEDQPLDPNWVEVDVQAAGLTRTDMGVVSVSEMSGVVIKLGDNVRGFARGSRVVAACARDKGNIERRVRLPAATLLKMPASMNFVRPTLFFSFYPH
;
A
#
# COMPACT_ATOMS: atom_id res chain seq x y z
N MET A 1 15.34 2.94 -15.49
CA MET A 1 16.11 2.57 -14.29
C MET A 1 16.70 1.19 -14.55
N ALA A 2 18.01 0.98 -14.37
CA ALA A 2 18.58 -0.37 -14.49
C ALA A 2 18.61 -0.97 -13.08
N ILE A 3 17.78 -1.99 -12.85
CA ILE A 3 17.72 -2.76 -11.61
C ILE A 3 18.31 -4.12 -11.93
N LEU A 4 19.28 -4.56 -11.12
CA LEU A 4 19.80 -5.92 -11.17
C LEU A 4 19.42 -6.61 -9.87
N GLU A 5 18.70 -7.72 -9.98
CA GLU A 5 18.31 -8.56 -8.85
C GLU A 5 19.19 -9.80 -8.81
N VAL A 6 19.72 -10.11 -7.63
CA VAL A 6 20.56 -11.30 -7.40
C VAL A 6 20.10 -12.02 -6.14
N GLY A 7 19.93 -13.34 -6.25
CA GLY A 7 19.53 -14.20 -5.12
C GLY A 7 18.03 -14.42 -4.97
N GLY A 8 17.20 -14.02 -5.93
CA GLY A 8 15.73 -14.19 -5.89
C GLY A 8 15.20 -15.55 -6.40
N GLY A 9 16.03 -16.41 -7.01
CA GLY A 9 15.54 -17.61 -7.70
C GLY A 9 14.67 -17.24 -8.90
N THR A 10 15.29 -17.19 -10.09
CA THR A 10 14.72 -16.77 -11.40
C THR A 10 14.14 -15.36 -11.43
N GLY A 11 14.82 -14.48 -12.19
CA GLY A 11 14.39 -13.11 -12.41
C GLY A 11 13.01 -13.01 -13.07
N ALA A 12 12.38 -11.87 -12.78
CA ALA A 12 11.03 -11.46 -13.15
C ALA A 12 9.92 -12.27 -12.46
N THR A 13 9.08 -11.57 -11.69
CA THR A 13 7.79 -12.09 -11.19
C THR A 13 7.89 -12.97 -9.94
N THR A 14 8.31 -12.37 -8.81
CA THR A 14 8.22 -12.96 -7.46
C THR A 14 6.78 -13.36 -7.03
N SER A 15 5.74 -13.21 -7.87
CA SER A 15 4.37 -13.60 -7.54
C SER A 15 3.81 -14.81 -8.29
N ASN A 16 4.21 -15.09 -9.53
CA ASN A 16 3.43 -16.02 -10.39
C ASN A 16 3.96 -17.45 -10.47
N LEU A 17 5.17 -17.75 -9.99
CA LEU A 17 5.75 -19.11 -10.02
C LEU A 17 5.78 -19.81 -8.66
N ILE A 18 5.60 -19.08 -7.55
CA ILE A 18 5.55 -19.65 -6.19
C ILE A 18 4.35 -20.62 -6.02
N GLN A 19 3.33 -20.53 -6.88
CA GLN A 19 2.15 -21.41 -6.80
C GLN A 19 2.22 -22.71 -7.62
N GLN A 20 3.23 -22.95 -8.47
CA GLN A 20 3.17 -24.09 -9.40
C GLN A 20 4.34 -25.09 -9.42
N ILE A 21 5.48 -24.86 -8.75
CA ILE A 21 6.60 -25.83 -8.80
C ILE A 21 7.27 -25.96 -7.43
N GLY A 22 7.52 -27.22 -7.02
CA GLY A 22 7.99 -27.65 -5.70
C GLY A 22 9.38 -27.15 -5.25
N PRO A 23 9.84 -27.58 -4.06
CA PRO A 23 10.85 -26.88 -3.27
C PRO A 23 12.27 -27.21 -3.75
N ALA A 24 12.91 -26.27 -4.47
CA ALA A 24 14.35 -25.98 -4.45
C ALA A 24 14.77 -25.23 -5.73
N GLN A 25 14.66 -23.90 -5.74
CA GLN A 25 15.45 -23.04 -6.62
C GLN A 25 16.08 -21.92 -5.78
N GLY A 26 17.39 -21.71 -5.96
CA GLY A 26 18.28 -21.05 -4.99
C GLY A 26 17.95 -19.59 -4.71
N ILE A 27 17.65 -19.31 -3.44
CA ILE A 27 17.69 -17.98 -2.82
C ILE A 27 19.09 -17.80 -2.21
N ALA A 28 19.64 -16.58 -2.22
CA ALA A 28 20.98 -16.28 -1.72
C ALA A 28 22.07 -17.04 -2.49
N VAL A 29 22.63 -16.45 -3.55
CA VAL A 29 23.56 -17.17 -4.45
C VAL A 29 24.96 -16.58 -4.46
N LEU A 30 25.13 -15.33 -4.03
CA LEU A 30 26.43 -14.69 -4.03
C LEU A 30 27.35 -15.24 -2.94
N HIS A 31 26.79 -15.78 -1.85
CA HIS A 31 27.61 -16.45 -0.84
C HIS A 31 28.39 -17.66 -1.41
N ALA A 32 27.94 -18.26 -2.52
CA ALA A 32 28.61 -19.36 -3.21
C ALA A 32 29.70 -18.92 -4.21
N THR A 33 30.29 -17.72 -4.05
CA THR A 33 31.47 -17.27 -4.82
C THR A 33 32.78 -17.53 -4.07
N SER A 34 33.89 -17.73 -4.78
CA SER A 34 35.23 -17.85 -4.17
C SER A 34 35.87 -16.51 -3.80
N ALA A 35 35.37 -15.40 -4.35
CA ALA A 35 35.91 -14.07 -4.07
C ALA A 35 34.84 -12.98 -4.22
N MET A 36 34.23 -12.58 -3.09
CA MET A 36 33.11 -11.64 -3.07
C MET A 36 33.43 -10.31 -3.73
N ALA A 37 34.59 -9.72 -3.42
CA ALA A 37 35.00 -8.43 -3.98
C ALA A 37 35.10 -8.46 -5.52
N ARG A 38 35.68 -9.53 -6.09
CA ARG A 38 35.75 -9.69 -7.55
C ARG A 38 34.37 -9.85 -8.18
N THR A 39 33.49 -10.63 -7.54
CA THR A 39 32.10 -10.80 -8.00
C THR A 39 31.35 -9.48 -8.03
N LEU A 40 31.44 -8.68 -6.96
CA LEU A 40 30.79 -7.37 -6.88
C LEU A 40 31.34 -6.37 -7.91
N VAL A 41 32.65 -6.38 -8.19
CA VAL A 41 33.25 -5.57 -9.27
C VAL A 41 32.72 -5.96 -10.65
N HIS A 42 32.45 -7.24 -10.90
CA HIS A 42 31.81 -7.66 -12.16
C HIS A 42 30.35 -7.23 -12.22
N ILE A 43 29.60 -7.38 -11.12
CA ILE A 43 28.21 -6.94 -11.01
C ILE A 43 28.09 -5.41 -11.23
N GLU A 44 29.03 -4.62 -10.70
CA GLU A 44 29.09 -3.18 -10.93
C GLU A 44 29.08 -2.85 -12.42
N LYS A 45 29.83 -3.59 -13.25
CA LYS A 45 29.95 -3.33 -14.68
C LYS A 45 28.64 -3.53 -15.45
N LEU A 46 27.74 -4.38 -14.94
CA LEU A 46 26.44 -4.66 -15.55
C LEU A 46 25.43 -3.53 -15.33
N LEU A 47 25.67 -2.68 -14.34
CA LEU A 47 24.80 -1.56 -14.02
C LEU A 47 25.32 -0.26 -14.65
N ARG A 48 24.41 0.58 -15.12
CA ARG A 48 24.73 1.98 -15.44
C ARG A 48 24.92 2.79 -14.14
N PRO A 49 25.68 3.90 -14.16
CA PRO A 49 25.73 4.86 -13.05
C PRO A 49 24.35 5.14 -12.43
N GLY A 50 24.22 5.06 -11.10
CA GLY A 50 22.96 5.24 -10.38
C GLY A 50 21.98 4.04 -10.46
N GLY A 51 22.35 2.95 -11.14
CA GLY A 51 21.60 1.70 -11.14
C GLY A 51 21.50 1.07 -9.74
N LYS A 52 20.44 0.29 -9.51
CA LYS A 52 20.20 -0.37 -8.22
C LYS A 52 20.55 -1.85 -8.30
N LEU A 53 21.21 -2.35 -7.28
CA LEU A 53 21.44 -3.77 -7.02
C LEU A 53 20.52 -4.19 -5.88
N LEU A 54 19.66 -5.18 -6.13
CA LEU A 54 18.79 -5.81 -5.13
C LEU A 54 19.40 -7.17 -4.79
N LEU A 55 19.64 -7.41 -3.51
CA LEU A 55 20.27 -8.62 -2.99
C LEU A 55 19.35 -9.31 -2.01
N LEU A 56 19.15 -10.61 -2.17
CA LEU A 56 18.50 -11.44 -1.17
C LEU A 56 19.53 -12.46 -0.67
N GLU A 57 20.04 -12.31 0.54
CA GLU A 57 21.16 -13.10 1.05
C GLU A 57 20.97 -13.53 2.51
N LEU A 58 21.57 -14.67 2.85
CA LEU A 58 21.69 -15.13 4.25
C LEU A 58 22.70 -14.23 4.97
N THR A 59 22.26 -13.49 5.98
CA THR A 59 23.10 -12.53 6.74
C THR A 59 23.25 -12.88 8.21
N VAL A 60 22.51 -13.88 8.69
CA VAL A 60 22.62 -14.45 10.03
C VAL A 60 22.95 -15.93 9.91
N ASP A 61 23.92 -16.37 10.70
CA ASP A 61 24.22 -17.79 10.80
C ASP A 61 23.02 -18.52 11.43
N CYS A 62 22.55 -19.54 10.73
CA CYS A 62 21.47 -20.40 11.17
C CYS A 62 22.03 -21.81 11.30
N ALA A 63 22.15 -22.31 12.52
CA ALA A 63 22.73 -23.63 12.79
C ALA A 63 22.06 -24.75 11.98
N ALA A 64 20.74 -24.67 11.75
CA ALA A 64 20.01 -25.63 10.93
C ALA A 64 20.47 -25.61 9.46
N VAL A 65 20.63 -24.41 8.88
CA VAL A 65 21.12 -24.26 7.49
C VAL A 65 22.57 -24.69 7.39
N SER A 66 23.41 -24.27 8.33
CA SER A 66 24.83 -24.63 8.39
C SER A 66 25.04 -26.14 8.60
N PHE A 67 24.15 -26.82 9.34
CA PHE A 67 24.16 -28.29 9.47
C PHE A 67 23.82 -28.99 8.16
N VAL A 68 22.77 -28.56 7.46
CA VAL A 68 22.34 -29.16 6.19
C VAL A 68 23.35 -28.91 5.09
N MET A 69 23.75 -27.65 4.91
CA MET A 69 24.57 -27.22 3.76
C MET A 69 26.08 -27.34 4.00
N GLY A 70 26.52 -27.38 5.25
CA GLY A 70 27.95 -27.45 5.61
C GLY A 70 28.67 -28.71 5.15
N SER A 71 27.94 -29.75 4.75
CA SER A 71 28.54 -30.93 4.09
C SER A 71 28.93 -30.69 2.63
N LEU A 72 28.43 -29.62 2.00
CA LEU A 72 28.66 -29.32 0.60
C LEU A 72 29.95 -28.48 0.44
N PRO A 73 30.90 -28.88 -0.43
CA PRO A 73 32.11 -28.10 -0.67
C PRO A 73 31.85 -26.65 -1.10
N GLY A 74 30.75 -26.43 -1.84
CA GLY A 74 30.31 -25.08 -2.26
C GLY A 74 30.01 -24.13 -1.09
N TRP A 75 29.66 -24.66 0.08
CA TRP A 75 29.43 -23.87 1.30
C TRP A 75 30.70 -23.24 1.85
N TRP A 76 31.87 -23.76 1.50
CA TRP A 76 33.17 -23.32 2.04
C TRP A 76 34.05 -22.60 1.02
N ILE A 77 33.56 -22.43 -0.22
CA ILE A 77 34.33 -21.91 -1.34
C ILE A 77 34.89 -20.49 -1.10
N GLY A 78 34.27 -19.73 -0.20
CA GLY A 78 34.67 -18.39 0.20
C GLY A 78 35.80 -18.29 1.23
N GLN A 79 36.29 -19.39 1.79
CA GLN A 79 37.22 -19.35 2.93
C GLN A 79 38.46 -18.49 2.69
N ALA A 80 38.97 -18.48 1.45
CA ALA A 80 40.17 -17.73 1.07
C ALA A 80 39.96 -16.21 0.99
N ASP A 81 38.72 -15.70 0.91
CA ASP A 81 38.43 -14.25 0.84
C ASP A 81 38.14 -13.60 2.20
N GLY A 82 38.34 -14.35 3.29
CA GLY A 82 38.24 -13.86 4.67
C GLY A 82 36.93 -14.24 5.38
N ARG A 83 35.99 -14.90 4.70
CA ARG A 83 34.79 -15.48 5.32
C ARG A 83 35.15 -16.73 6.12
N LYS A 84 35.19 -16.59 7.45
CA LYS A 84 35.53 -17.65 8.41
C LYS A 84 34.28 -18.14 9.13
N GLY A 85 34.18 -19.45 9.36
CA GLY A 85 33.05 -20.07 10.06
C GLY A 85 31.82 -20.37 9.18
N GLY A 86 31.81 -19.91 7.92
CA GLY A 86 30.77 -20.18 6.94
C GLY A 86 30.88 -19.26 5.73
N PRO A 87 30.00 -19.39 4.72
CA PRO A 87 30.03 -18.59 3.49
C PRO A 87 29.40 -17.21 3.64
N LEU A 88 28.84 -16.89 4.81
CA LEU A 88 27.94 -15.76 4.98
C LEU A 88 28.70 -14.48 5.30
N LEU A 89 28.12 -13.34 4.91
CA LEU A 89 28.50 -12.02 5.40
C LEU A 89 27.34 -11.46 6.20
N THR A 90 27.66 -10.85 7.34
CA THR A 90 26.69 -10.01 8.05
C THR A 90 26.31 -8.81 7.18
N VAL A 91 25.21 -8.13 7.49
CA VAL A 91 24.80 -6.89 6.79
C VAL A 91 25.94 -5.86 6.76
N ASN A 92 26.69 -5.73 7.86
CA ASN A 92 27.88 -4.86 7.92
C ASN A 92 29.05 -5.37 7.06
N GLY A 93 29.19 -6.69 6.90
CA GLY A 93 30.12 -7.29 5.94
C GLY A 93 29.74 -6.93 4.50
N TRP A 94 28.47 -7.06 4.15
CA TRP A 94 27.92 -6.66 2.85
C TRP A 94 28.11 -5.17 2.58
N HIS A 95 27.80 -4.31 3.55
CA HIS A 95 27.96 -2.86 3.44
C HIS A 95 29.39 -2.48 3.03
N ARG A 96 30.40 -3.03 3.71
CA ARG A 96 31.82 -2.78 3.38
C ARG A 96 32.22 -3.36 2.02
N ALA A 97 31.78 -4.59 1.70
CA ALA A 97 32.11 -5.23 0.43
C ALA A 97 31.54 -4.45 -0.77
N LEU A 98 30.31 -3.94 -0.65
CA LEU A 98 29.64 -3.11 -1.65
C LEU A 98 30.36 -1.77 -1.84
N GLN A 99 30.71 -1.08 -0.75
CA GLN A 99 31.46 0.18 -0.82
C GLN A 99 32.81 0.02 -1.50
N GLY A 100 33.56 -1.03 -1.14
CA GLY A 100 34.85 -1.34 -1.77
C GLY A 100 34.75 -1.71 -3.26
N SER A 101 33.55 -1.93 -3.78
CA SER A 101 33.31 -2.37 -5.16
C SER A 101 32.63 -1.32 -6.04
N GLY A 102 32.52 -0.07 -5.58
CA GLY A 102 31.94 1.04 -6.35
C GLY A 102 30.44 1.25 -6.15
N PHE A 103 29.86 0.66 -5.10
CA PHE A 103 28.49 0.93 -4.68
C PHE A 103 28.45 1.85 -3.45
N THR A 104 27.28 2.33 -3.06
CA THR A 104 27.06 3.17 -1.86
C THR A 104 27.14 2.40 -0.54
N GLY A 105 27.07 1.07 -0.59
CA GLY A 105 26.88 0.20 0.59
C GLY A 105 25.46 -0.33 0.65
N VAL A 106 25.04 -0.83 1.82
CA VAL A 106 23.63 -1.20 2.05
C VAL A 106 22.82 0.07 2.32
N ASP A 107 22.04 0.51 1.34
CA ASP A 107 21.16 1.70 1.42
C ASP A 107 19.87 1.41 2.19
N LEU A 108 19.38 0.16 2.06
CA LEU A 108 18.18 -0.34 2.70
C LEU A 108 18.41 -1.81 3.06
N GLU A 109 17.99 -2.21 4.24
CA GLU A 109 17.86 -3.61 4.65
C GLU A 109 16.43 -3.87 5.13
N MET A 110 15.85 -4.98 4.69
CA MET A 110 14.58 -5.50 5.16
C MET A 110 14.74 -6.98 5.51
N ARG A 111 14.27 -7.36 6.70
CA ARG A 111 14.39 -8.73 7.21
C ARG A 111 13.11 -9.14 7.92
N GLY A 112 12.25 -9.88 7.23
CA GLY A 112 10.95 -10.33 7.76
C GLY A 112 10.00 -9.17 8.11
N GLY A 113 8.69 -9.43 8.15
CA GLY A 113 7.66 -8.41 8.40
C GLY A 113 7.59 -7.87 9.84
N SER A 114 8.56 -8.17 10.71
CA SER A 114 8.59 -7.73 12.11
C SER A 114 10.04 -7.68 12.64
N PRO A 115 10.40 -6.70 13.49
CA PRO A 115 11.75 -6.55 14.06
C PRO A 115 12.23 -7.73 14.93
N VAL A 116 11.36 -8.71 15.23
CA VAL A 116 11.67 -9.92 16.01
C VAL A 116 11.68 -11.17 15.12
N SER A 117 11.61 -11.02 13.79
CA SER A 117 11.61 -12.17 12.88
C SER A 117 12.94 -12.94 12.95
N PRO A 118 12.94 -14.25 13.25
CA PRO A 118 14.15 -15.08 13.24
C PRO A 118 14.63 -15.40 11.80
N ASN A 119 14.18 -14.66 10.79
CA ASN A 119 14.50 -14.94 9.40
C ASN A 119 15.98 -14.63 9.13
N PRO A 120 16.79 -15.62 8.73
CA PRO A 120 18.22 -15.42 8.48
C PRO A 120 18.51 -14.69 7.16
N VAL A 121 17.49 -14.42 6.34
CA VAL A 121 17.60 -13.78 5.03
C VAL A 121 17.29 -12.28 5.12
N SER A 122 18.21 -11.45 4.62
CA SER A 122 18.00 -10.02 4.41
C SER A 122 17.80 -9.71 2.93
N PHE A 123 16.79 -8.90 2.64
CA PHE A 123 16.70 -8.15 1.39
C PHE A 123 17.47 -6.84 1.55
N MET A 124 18.44 -6.59 0.69
CA MET A 124 19.29 -5.41 0.72
C MET A 124 19.28 -4.68 -0.60
N VAL A 125 19.32 -3.36 -0.56
CA VAL A 125 19.44 -2.50 -1.74
C VAL A 125 20.76 -1.75 -1.70
N SER A 126 21.42 -1.64 -2.84
CA SER A 126 22.64 -0.86 -3.01
C SER A 126 22.61 -0.08 -4.32
N THR A 127 23.23 1.10 -4.34
CA THR A 127 23.27 1.96 -5.52
C THR A 127 24.68 1.99 -6.11
N LYS A 128 24.79 1.76 -7.42
CA LYS A 128 26.06 1.97 -8.13
C LYS A 128 26.42 3.44 -8.09
N GLN A 129 27.60 3.77 -7.55
CA GLN A 129 28.03 5.16 -7.48
C GLN A 129 28.19 5.74 -8.89
N PRO A 130 27.75 6.99 -9.11
CA PRO A 130 28.04 7.66 -10.37
C PRO A 130 29.55 7.82 -10.53
N LYS A 131 30.11 7.40 -11.67
CA LYS A 131 31.44 7.89 -12.07
C LYS A 131 31.26 9.39 -12.28
N VAL A 132 31.92 10.21 -11.46
CA VAL A 132 31.85 11.67 -11.53
C VAL A 132 32.27 12.12 -12.93
N ARG A 133 31.29 12.37 -13.80
CA ARG A 133 31.45 13.23 -14.96
C ARG A 133 30.82 14.56 -14.59
N SER A 134 31.64 15.46 -14.08
CA SER A 134 31.27 16.84 -13.79
C SER A 134 31.12 17.63 -15.10
N ASN A 135 30.04 17.38 -15.84
CA ASN A 135 29.44 18.41 -16.66
C ASN A 135 28.22 18.90 -15.90
N VAL A 136 28.47 19.65 -14.82
CA VAL A 136 27.41 20.33 -14.08
C VAL A 136 26.95 21.47 -14.99
N THR A 137 25.89 21.25 -15.75
CA THR A 137 25.04 22.38 -16.14
C THR A 137 24.52 22.97 -14.83
N LYS A 138 24.87 24.22 -14.55
CA LYS A 138 24.44 24.92 -13.35
C LYS A 138 22.95 25.25 -13.54
N THR A 139 22.08 24.33 -13.11
CA THR A 139 20.64 24.53 -13.17
C THR A 139 20.24 25.51 -12.08
N GLU A 140 19.63 26.64 -12.47
CA GLU A 140 19.10 27.64 -11.55
C GLU A 140 17.66 27.28 -11.14
N PHE A 141 17.32 27.56 -9.89
CA PHE A 141 15.99 27.27 -9.34
C PHE A 141 15.20 28.55 -9.07
N THR A 142 13.88 28.47 -9.22
CA THR A 142 12.97 29.55 -8.82
C THR A 142 11.88 29.00 -7.92
N ILE A 143 11.80 29.53 -6.69
CA ILE A 143 10.79 29.22 -5.70
C ILE A 143 9.63 30.20 -5.88
N ILE A 144 8.42 29.69 -6.10
CA ILE A 144 7.23 30.50 -6.38
C ILE A 144 6.32 30.46 -5.16
N THR A 145 6.02 31.62 -4.59
CA THR A 145 5.16 31.76 -3.40
C THR A 145 3.84 32.45 -3.77
N LYS A 146 2.89 32.48 -2.84
CA LYS A 146 1.61 33.21 -3.04
C LYS A 146 1.85 34.73 -3.15
N ARG A 147 0.95 35.42 -3.87
CA ARG A 147 1.03 36.86 -4.27
C ARG A 147 1.35 37.86 -3.16
N GLN A 148 1.05 37.55 -1.90
CA GLN A 148 1.24 38.46 -0.76
C GLN A 148 1.76 37.66 0.43
N ASN A 149 2.88 38.13 0.99
CA ASN A 149 3.69 37.57 2.09
C ASN A 149 4.78 36.58 1.66
N CYS A 150 5.99 37.12 1.51
CA CYS A 150 7.27 36.40 1.52
C CYS A 150 7.68 35.90 2.92
N ASP A 151 6.75 35.84 3.87
CA ASP A 151 6.97 35.37 5.25
C ASP A 151 6.79 33.85 5.40
N GLY A 152 6.66 33.12 4.29
CA GLY A 152 6.65 31.67 4.30
C GLY A 152 8.00 31.15 4.79
N HIS A 153 8.08 30.78 6.08
CA HIS A 153 9.27 30.19 6.68
C HIS A 153 9.81 29.02 5.82
N LEU A 154 8.93 28.29 5.14
CA LEU A 154 9.31 27.19 4.26
C LEU A 154 10.11 27.65 3.02
N ALA A 155 9.69 28.72 2.33
CA ALA A 155 10.38 29.22 1.14
C ALA A 155 11.80 29.73 1.47
N THR A 156 11.92 30.51 2.56
CA THR A 156 13.21 31.04 3.02
C THR A 156 14.13 29.94 3.53
N ASN A 157 13.61 28.98 4.31
CA ASN A 157 14.38 27.82 4.74
C ASN A 157 14.84 26.99 3.53
N LEU A 158 13.97 26.73 2.56
CA LEU A 158 14.32 25.99 1.36
C LEU A 158 15.41 26.71 0.55
N GLN A 159 15.31 28.03 0.38
CA GLN A 159 16.33 28.84 -0.30
C GLN A 159 17.69 28.72 0.40
N GLN A 160 17.70 28.83 1.75
CA GLN A 160 18.93 28.67 2.53
C GLN A 160 19.51 27.25 2.35
N ARG A 161 18.69 26.21 2.40
CA ARG A 161 19.13 24.81 2.26
C ARG A 161 19.69 24.50 0.87
N LEU A 162 19.09 25.06 -0.18
CA LEU A 162 19.62 24.98 -1.54
C LEU A 162 20.99 25.67 -1.63
N SER A 163 21.12 26.86 -1.03
CA SER A 163 22.37 27.63 -0.99
C SER A 163 23.48 26.87 -0.26
N GLU A 164 23.17 26.21 0.86
CA GLU A 164 24.10 25.34 1.61
C GLU A 164 24.60 24.14 0.79
N ARG A 165 23.84 23.69 -0.23
CA ARG A 165 24.27 22.68 -1.20
C ARG A 165 24.91 23.27 -2.47
N GLY A 166 25.15 24.57 -2.51
CA GLY A 166 25.74 25.27 -3.66
C GLY A 166 24.80 25.41 -4.85
N VAL A 167 23.49 25.40 -4.61
CA VAL A 167 22.43 25.55 -5.62
C VAL A 167 21.80 26.94 -5.47
N ASP A 168 21.86 27.73 -6.53
CA ASP A 168 21.29 29.08 -6.54
C ASP A 168 19.76 29.02 -6.74
N ALA A 169 19.02 29.72 -5.87
CA ALA A 169 17.56 29.80 -5.93
C ALA A 169 17.06 31.22 -5.63
N SER A 170 16.12 31.72 -6.43
CA SER A 170 15.42 32.99 -6.19
C SER A 170 13.97 32.78 -5.80
N ILE A 171 13.41 33.64 -4.94
CA ILE A 171 12.00 33.60 -4.54
C ILE A 171 11.20 34.64 -5.34
N HIS A 172 10.10 34.22 -5.96
CA HIS A 172 9.22 35.08 -6.77
C HIS A 172 7.75 34.89 -6.39
N PRO A 173 6.98 35.97 -6.14
CA PRO A 173 5.54 35.86 -5.98
C PRO A 173 4.84 35.40 -7.27
N LEU A 174 3.76 34.62 -7.13
CA LEU A 174 2.94 34.17 -8.26
C LEU A 174 2.40 35.36 -9.06
N GLY A 175 2.53 35.31 -10.39
CA GLY A 175 2.11 36.39 -11.30
C GLY A 175 3.23 37.35 -11.66
N ASN A 176 4.35 37.33 -10.96
CA ASN A 176 5.57 38.03 -11.41
C ASN A 176 6.25 37.23 -12.54
N PRO A 177 7.01 37.89 -13.43
CA PRO A 177 7.82 37.20 -14.43
C PRO A 177 8.79 36.20 -13.79
N ILE A 178 8.80 34.98 -14.31
CA ILE A 178 9.68 33.89 -13.88
C ILE A 178 10.85 33.82 -14.87
N PRO A 179 12.11 33.73 -14.41
CA PRO A 179 13.25 33.58 -15.31
C PRO A 179 13.12 32.34 -16.21
N HIS A 180 13.40 32.52 -17.51
CA HIS A 180 13.33 31.43 -18.48
C HIS A 180 14.42 30.39 -18.22
N GLY A 181 14.05 29.10 -18.33
CA GLY A 181 15.00 27.99 -18.19
C GLY A 181 15.24 27.54 -16.75
N ASN A 182 14.66 28.21 -15.75
CA ASN A 182 14.82 27.83 -14.34
C ASN A 182 13.90 26.68 -13.97
N PHE A 183 14.39 25.77 -13.13
CA PHE A 183 13.56 24.72 -12.55
C PHE A 183 12.69 25.31 -11.43
N CYS A 184 11.37 25.16 -11.53
CA CYS A 184 10.45 25.83 -10.63
C CYS A 184 10.07 24.95 -9.42
N ILE A 185 9.93 25.57 -8.25
CA ILE A 185 9.36 24.97 -7.04
C ILE A 185 8.15 25.80 -6.64
N ALA A 186 6.94 25.31 -6.90
CA ALA A 186 5.71 26.03 -6.61
C ALA A 186 5.21 25.71 -5.19
N LEU A 187 5.35 26.69 -4.29
CA LEU A 187 4.86 26.70 -2.91
C LEU A 187 3.59 27.58 -2.79
N VAL A 188 2.73 27.55 -3.81
CA VAL A 188 1.57 28.46 -3.89
C VAL A 188 0.35 27.98 -3.11
N GLU A 189 0.36 26.71 -2.67
CA GLU A 189 -0.70 26.07 -1.89
C GLU A 189 -0.34 25.92 -0.40
N GLU A 190 0.51 26.81 0.13
CA GLU A 190 0.70 26.97 1.58
C GLU A 190 -0.55 27.65 2.18
N GLY A 191 -1.64 26.89 2.30
CA GLY A 191 -2.96 27.36 2.71
C GLY A 191 -4.07 26.72 1.87
N GLU A 192 -4.73 27.53 1.04
CA GLU A 192 -5.84 27.08 0.18
C GLU A 192 -5.35 26.57 -1.18
N PRO A 193 -5.89 25.43 -1.68
CA PRO A 193 -5.57 24.91 -3.01
C PRO A 193 -5.93 25.88 -4.15
N ILE A 194 -4.96 26.25 -4.98
CA ILE A 194 -5.13 27.29 -6.01
C ILE A 194 -6.21 26.97 -7.05
N LEU A 195 -6.40 25.68 -7.35
CA LEU A 195 -7.34 25.21 -8.37
C LEU A 195 -8.79 25.09 -7.87
N SER A 196 -9.02 25.23 -6.56
CA SER A 196 -10.37 25.10 -5.99
C SER A 196 -11.29 26.26 -6.37
N GLN A 197 -10.74 27.47 -6.45
CA GLN A 197 -11.41 28.73 -6.79
C GLN A 197 -10.45 29.58 -7.62
N VAL A 198 -10.12 29.10 -8.82
CA VAL A 198 -9.07 29.70 -9.65
C VAL A 198 -9.58 30.95 -10.38
N SER A 199 -8.85 32.06 -10.28
CA SER A 199 -9.08 33.26 -11.10
C SER A 199 -8.39 33.12 -12.46
N ASP A 200 -8.84 33.89 -13.48
CA ASP A 200 -8.22 33.89 -14.81
C ASP A 200 -6.73 34.28 -14.77
N ASP A 201 -6.33 35.15 -13.83
CA ASP A 201 -4.95 35.57 -13.68
C ASP A 201 -4.10 34.50 -12.99
N ASP A 202 -4.66 33.81 -12.00
CA ASP A 202 -3.98 32.68 -11.35
C ASP A 202 -3.81 31.53 -12.35
N PHE A 203 -4.85 31.20 -13.12
CA PHE A 203 -4.78 30.15 -14.13
C PHE A 203 -3.73 30.46 -15.20
N ARG A 204 -3.68 31.71 -15.70
CA ARG A 204 -2.62 32.16 -16.61
C ARG A 204 -1.22 32.03 -16.00
N SER A 205 -1.09 32.29 -14.70
CA SER A 205 0.18 32.11 -13.98
C SER A 205 0.58 30.64 -13.91
N VAL A 206 -0.36 29.73 -13.60
CA VAL A 206 -0.12 28.28 -13.62
C VAL A 206 0.31 27.80 -15.01
N GLN A 207 -0.39 28.24 -16.06
CA GLN A 207 -0.03 27.92 -17.45
C GLN A 207 1.38 28.41 -17.80
N SER A 208 1.74 29.63 -17.38
CA SER A 208 3.06 30.21 -17.63
C SER A 208 4.18 29.40 -16.96
N ILE A 209 3.98 28.98 -15.71
CA ILE A 209 4.95 28.14 -14.97
C ILE A 209 5.23 26.84 -15.73
N MET A 210 4.18 26.17 -16.21
CA MET A 210 4.29 24.89 -16.90
C MET A 210 4.86 25.02 -18.31
N SER A 211 4.66 26.16 -18.99
CA SER A 211 5.08 26.35 -20.39
C SER A 211 6.51 26.86 -20.54
N HIS A 212 7.07 27.54 -19.55
CA HIS A 212 8.36 28.24 -19.65
C HIS A 212 9.50 27.62 -18.83
N SER A 213 9.22 26.57 -18.06
CA SER A 213 10.22 25.88 -17.24
C SER A 213 10.55 24.49 -17.81
N PRO A 214 11.82 24.04 -17.70
CA PRO A 214 12.21 22.67 -18.06
C PRO A 214 11.72 21.62 -17.04
N GLY A 215 11.16 22.06 -15.92
CA GLY A 215 10.61 21.20 -14.88
C GLY A 215 10.05 22.01 -13.72
N VAL A 216 9.06 21.40 -13.06
CA VAL A 216 8.32 21.99 -11.94
C VAL A 216 8.15 20.92 -10.88
N LEU A 217 8.49 21.25 -9.64
CA LEU A 217 7.97 20.57 -8.47
C LEU A 217 6.84 21.40 -7.89
N TRP A 218 5.61 20.88 -7.95
CA TRP A 218 4.47 21.49 -7.29
C TRP A 218 4.28 20.92 -5.90
N VAL A 219 4.13 21.77 -4.89
CA VAL A 219 3.95 21.34 -3.50
C VAL A 219 2.51 21.57 -3.08
N THR A 220 1.84 20.50 -2.65
CA THR A 220 0.49 20.52 -2.06
C THR A 220 0.58 20.18 -0.57
N ARG A 221 -0.54 20.29 0.15
CA ARG A 221 -0.61 19.87 1.56
C ARG A 221 -1.91 19.13 1.87
N GLY A 222 -1.79 17.94 2.46
CA GLY A 222 -2.94 17.11 2.85
C GLY A 222 -3.82 16.65 1.68
N ALA A 223 -3.31 16.72 0.44
CA ALA A 223 -4.06 16.43 -0.78
C ALA A 223 -4.23 14.94 -1.04
N THR A 224 -3.27 14.13 -0.58
CA THR A 224 -3.19 12.68 -0.80
C THR A 224 -3.04 11.97 0.54
N VAL A 225 -2.84 10.64 0.54
CA VAL A 225 -2.48 9.76 1.69
C VAL A 225 -2.93 10.30 3.06
N GLU A 226 -4.00 9.73 3.63
CA GLU A 226 -4.66 10.30 4.83
C GLU A 226 -5.22 11.71 4.51
N CYS A 227 -5.88 11.80 3.35
CA CYS A 227 -6.35 13.05 2.75
C CYS A 227 -7.26 13.84 3.69
N SER A 228 -6.86 15.07 4.00
CA SER A 228 -7.65 16.05 4.75
C SER A 228 -8.15 17.21 3.87
N SER A 229 -7.46 17.51 2.77
CA SER A 229 -7.80 18.58 1.82
C SER A 229 -7.98 18.03 0.41
N PRO A 230 -9.16 17.46 0.08
CA PRO A 230 -9.39 16.81 -1.22
C PRO A 230 -9.24 17.76 -2.42
N HIS A 231 -9.45 19.06 -2.23
CA HIS A 231 -9.27 20.06 -3.29
C HIS A 231 -7.80 20.19 -3.75
N GLY A 232 -6.82 19.90 -2.88
CA GLY A 232 -5.39 19.87 -3.26
C GLY A 232 -5.07 18.79 -4.30
N SER A 233 -5.88 17.73 -4.37
CA SER A 233 -5.71 16.67 -5.37
C SER A 233 -6.06 17.12 -6.79
N LEU A 234 -6.70 18.28 -6.98
CA LEU A 234 -6.94 18.86 -8.30
C LEU A 234 -5.63 19.08 -9.06
N MET A 235 -4.59 19.58 -8.38
CA MET A 235 -3.29 19.80 -9.00
C MET A 235 -2.62 18.48 -9.38
N LEU A 236 -2.78 17.44 -8.56
CA LEU A 236 -2.30 16.10 -8.90
C LEU A 236 -2.94 15.57 -10.19
N GLY A 237 -4.25 15.77 -10.35
CA GLY A 237 -4.98 15.42 -11.58
C GLY A 237 -4.53 16.22 -12.80
N LEU A 238 -4.37 17.55 -12.65
CA LEU A 238 -3.84 18.42 -13.71
C LEU A 238 -2.44 17.97 -14.13
N ALA A 239 -1.56 17.71 -13.17
CA ALA A 239 -0.19 17.28 -13.43
C ALA A 239 -0.11 15.97 -14.23
N ARG A 240 -1.00 15.01 -13.95
CA ARG A 240 -1.10 13.76 -14.74
C ARG A 240 -1.45 14.04 -16.19
N SER A 241 -2.38 14.96 -16.43
CA SER A 241 -2.82 15.32 -17.79
C SER A 241 -1.69 16.02 -18.55
N VAL A 242 -1.07 17.03 -17.93
CA VAL A 242 0.04 17.78 -18.53
C VAL A 242 1.24 16.88 -18.85
N ARG A 243 1.59 15.94 -17.97
CA ARG A 243 2.69 14.98 -18.24
C ARG A 243 2.44 14.11 -19.47
N ASN A 244 1.18 13.80 -19.79
CA ASN A 244 0.85 13.02 -20.98
C ASN A 244 0.87 13.86 -22.26
N GLU A 245 0.74 15.18 -22.15
CA GLU A 245 0.68 16.10 -23.31
C GLU A 245 2.03 16.76 -23.61
N HIS A 246 2.82 17.06 -22.58
CA HIS A 246 4.08 17.77 -22.71
C HIS A 246 5.29 16.90 -22.29
N ALA A 247 5.75 16.06 -23.22
CA ALA A 247 6.83 15.09 -22.99
C ALA A 247 8.17 15.71 -22.55
N GLY A 248 8.38 17.01 -22.75
CA GLY A 248 9.59 17.73 -22.34
C GLY A 248 9.59 18.25 -20.91
N LEU A 249 8.42 18.35 -20.27
CA LEU A 249 8.28 18.93 -18.93
C LEU A 249 8.33 17.86 -17.84
N ARG A 250 9.24 18.05 -16.89
CA ARG A 250 9.33 17.24 -15.68
C ARG A 250 8.47 17.84 -14.58
N LEU A 251 7.18 17.50 -14.60
CA LEU A 251 6.21 18.00 -13.62
C LEU A 251 5.97 16.97 -12.50
N GLY A 252 6.59 17.19 -11.35
CA GLY A 252 6.39 16.40 -10.14
C GLY A 252 5.44 17.08 -9.15
N VAL A 253 4.77 16.30 -8.32
CA VAL A 253 3.93 16.78 -7.21
C VAL A 253 4.42 16.15 -5.90
N LEU A 254 4.69 16.97 -4.89
CA LEU A 254 5.00 16.54 -3.52
C LEU A 254 3.91 17.04 -2.58
N ASP A 255 3.22 16.10 -1.93
CA ASP A 255 2.18 16.40 -0.98
C ASP A 255 2.69 16.35 0.46
N LEU A 256 2.73 17.50 1.13
CA LEU A 256 3.15 17.62 2.52
C LEU A 256 2.06 17.16 3.48
N ASP A 257 2.47 16.84 4.71
CA ASP A 257 1.57 16.45 5.78
C ASP A 257 0.62 17.61 6.16
N ALA A 258 -0.66 17.31 6.34
CA ALA A 258 -1.67 18.28 6.75
C ALA A 258 -1.39 18.86 8.14
N ALA A 259 -0.85 18.06 9.05
CA ALA A 259 -0.53 18.49 10.40
C ALA A 259 0.73 19.39 10.46
N GLY A 260 1.46 19.49 9.35
CA GLY A 260 2.77 20.13 9.29
C GLY A 260 3.87 19.25 9.89
N GLN A 261 5.10 19.47 9.42
CA GLN A 261 6.31 18.90 9.99
C GLN A 261 7.29 20.04 10.31
N PRO A 262 8.36 19.80 11.08
CA PRO A 262 9.39 20.80 11.28
C PRO A 262 9.87 21.39 9.93
N PRO A 263 9.96 22.72 9.78
CA PRO A 263 10.27 23.35 8.47
C PRO A 263 11.56 22.83 7.82
N LEU A 264 12.55 22.45 8.63
CA LEU A 264 13.80 21.85 8.16
C LEU A 264 13.55 20.50 7.46
N GLN A 265 12.63 19.69 7.98
CA GLN A 265 12.30 18.39 7.41
C GLN A 265 11.55 18.52 6.09
N GLU A 266 10.57 19.43 6.02
CA GLU A 266 9.85 19.73 4.78
C GLU A 266 10.81 20.27 3.72
N SER A 267 11.68 21.22 4.09
CA SER A 267 12.68 21.79 3.19
C SER A 267 13.65 20.74 2.65
N ASN A 268 14.12 19.83 3.51
CA ASN A 268 14.99 18.73 3.07
C ASN A 268 14.27 17.78 2.12
N ALA A 269 13.00 17.44 2.39
CA ALA A 269 12.21 16.58 1.52
C ALA A 269 11.95 17.23 0.15
N ILE A 270 11.56 18.52 0.12
CA ILE A 270 11.38 19.28 -1.12
C ILE A 270 12.69 19.32 -1.92
N MET A 271 13.81 19.60 -1.25
CA MET A 271 15.15 19.63 -1.88
C MET A 271 15.53 18.26 -2.46
N ASP A 272 15.34 17.17 -1.72
CA ASP A 272 15.72 15.84 -2.21
C ASP A 272 14.85 15.41 -3.41
N VAL A 273 13.54 15.72 -3.40
CA VAL A 273 12.63 15.45 -4.52
C VAL A 273 12.97 16.30 -5.75
N VAL A 274 13.15 17.63 -5.58
CA VAL A 274 13.40 18.53 -6.71
C VAL A 274 14.73 18.22 -7.40
N LEU A 275 15.79 17.95 -6.64
CA LEU A 275 17.10 17.58 -7.20
C LEU A 275 17.05 16.22 -7.91
N THR A 276 16.19 15.31 -7.44
CA THR A 276 15.97 14.01 -8.11
C THR A 276 15.26 14.19 -9.46
N LEU A 277 14.22 15.03 -9.50
CA LEU A 277 13.50 15.38 -10.72
C LEU A 277 14.40 16.12 -11.72
N GLU A 278 15.14 17.13 -11.26
CA GLU A 278 16.06 17.93 -12.06
C GLU A 278 17.19 17.08 -12.65
N ALA A 279 17.73 16.13 -11.90
CA ALA A 279 18.75 15.24 -12.44
C ALA A 279 18.20 14.19 -13.43
N GLY A 280 16.87 14.13 -13.64
CA GLY A 280 16.20 13.10 -14.43
C GLY A 280 16.39 11.70 -13.82
N ARG A 281 16.63 11.62 -12.52
CA ARG A 281 16.96 10.38 -11.80
C ARG A 281 15.71 9.76 -11.20
N GLY A 282 14.79 9.28 -12.02
CA GLY A 282 13.58 8.62 -11.52
C GLY A 282 12.54 8.40 -12.60
N THR A 283 11.53 7.60 -12.26
CA THR A 283 10.32 7.44 -13.08
C THR A 283 9.07 7.95 -12.36
N ASP A 284 9.21 8.32 -11.10
CA ASP A 284 8.13 8.75 -10.24
C ASP A 284 7.99 10.27 -10.27
N TYR A 285 6.75 10.73 -10.30
CA TYR A 285 6.37 12.15 -10.34
C TYR A 285 5.35 12.52 -9.26
N GLU A 286 5.02 11.58 -8.38
CA GLU A 286 4.01 11.72 -7.34
C GLU A 286 4.63 11.28 -6.03
N PHE A 287 4.65 12.17 -5.05
CA PHE A 287 5.32 11.98 -3.77
C PHE A 287 4.42 12.49 -2.64
N ALA A 288 4.52 11.87 -1.47
CA ALA A 288 3.90 12.40 -0.25
C ALA A 288 4.89 12.34 0.91
N LEU A 289 5.02 13.40 1.70
CA LEU A 289 5.80 13.40 2.94
C LEU A 289 4.88 13.04 4.10
N ARG A 290 5.11 11.90 4.74
CA ARG A 290 4.38 11.45 5.94
C ARG A 290 5.34 10.95 6.99
N HIS A 291 5.17 11.41 8.23
CA HIS A 291 6.01 11.00 9.37
C HIS A 291 7.53 11.04 9.06
N GLY A 292 7.97 12.09 8.34
CA GLY A 292 9.36 12.26 7.96
C GLY A 292 9.89 11.37 6.85
N ARG A 293 9.02 10.66 6.13
CA ARG A 293 9.39 9.76 5.03
C ARG A 293 8.71 10.20 3.74
N ILE A 294 9.46 10.19 2.66
CA ILE A 294 8.90 10.37 1.31
C ILE A 294 8.30 9.03 0.87
N LEU A 295 7.00 9.04 0.65
CA LEU A 295 6.22 7.94 0.12
C LEU A 295 6.01 8.14 -1.38
N VAL A 296 5.94 7.03 -2.11
CA VAL A 296 5.63 7.01 -3.54
C VAL A 296 4.44 6.08 -3.74
N PRO A 297 3.36 6.52 -4.41
CA PRO A 297 2.19 5.69 -4.60
C PRO A 297 2.51 4.49 -5.49
N ARG A 298 1.97 3.33 -5.11
CA ARG A 298 2.08 2.06 -5.83
C ARG A 298 0.70 1.39 -5.85
N ILE A 299 0.37 0.77 -6.98
CA ILE A 299 -0.85 -0.01 -7.11
C ILE A 299 -0.54 -1.42 -6.61
N HIS A 300 -1.32 -1.88 -5.63
CA HIS A 300 -1.25 -3.24 -5.12
C HIS A 300 -2.55 -3.97 -5.42
N VAL A 301 -2.46 -5.21 -5.88
CA VAL A 301 -3.63 -6.08 -6.00
C VAL A 301 -4.06 -6.47 -4.59
N SER A 302 -5.28 -6.08 -4.20
CA SER A 302 -5.88 -6.52 -2.96
C SER A 302 -6.65 -7.82 -3.20
N SER A 303 -6.36 -8.87 -2.43
CA SER A 303 -7.22 -10.04 -2.33
C SER A 303 -8.39 -9.70 -1.40
N LEU A 304 -9.47 -9.13 -1.96
CA LEU A 304 -10.74 -8.95 -1.26
C LEU A 304 -11.43 -10.32 -1.06
N THR A 305 -10.87 -11.18 -0.20
CA THR A 305 -11.44 -12.51 0.10
C THR A 305 -12.23 -12.54 1.41
N GLY A 306 -12.17 -11.50 2.25
CA GLY A 306 -12.79 -11.53 3.59
C GLY A 306 -13.94 -10.54 3.84
N SER A 307 -14.21 -9.57 2.95
CA SER A 307 -15.15 -8.47 3.25
C SER A 307 -16.56 -8.65 2.66
N MET A 308 -16.82 -9.70 1.89
CA MET A 308 -18.17 -10.00 1.36
C MET A 308 -18.98 -10.98 2.24
N GLU A 309 -18.35 -11.70 3.17
CA GLU A 309 -19.07 -12.64 4.05
C GLU A 309 -20.00 -11.93 5.06
N ALA A 310 -19.70 -10.69 5.44
CA ALA A 310 -20.54 -9.91 6.34
C ALA A 310 -21.78 -9.30 5.68
N VAL A 311 -21.78 -9.16 4.35
CA VAL A 311 -22.91 -8.57 3.58
C VAL A 311 -23.92 -9.63 3.17
N CYS A 312 -23.48 -10.89 3.02
CA CYS A 312 -24.34 -12.04 2.78
C CYS A 312 -24.44 -12.90 4.04
N GLY A 313 -25.12 -12.39 5.08
CA GLY A 313 -25.55 -13.14 6.27
C GLY A 313 -24.64 -14.31 6.65
N GLY A 314 -23.51 -13.99 7.29
CA GLY A 314 -22.49 -14.97 7.67
C GLY A 314 -23.12 -16.18 8.36
N ARG A 315 -22.66 -17.38 7.97
CA ARG A 315 -23.00 -18.64 8.65
C ARG A 315 -22.71 -18.50 10.14
N SER A 316 -23.73 -18.54 10.98
CA SER A 316 -23.53 -18.66 12.42
C SER A 316 -22.87 -20.03 12.70
N ASN A 317 -21.88 -20.05 13.61
CA ASN A 317 -21.13 -21.25 14.02
C ASN A 317 -22.01 -22.31 14.74
N ASP A 318 -23.34 -22.20 14.69
CA ASP A 318 -24.29 -23.09 15.35
C ASP A 318 -24.60 -24.36 14.54
N GLU A 319 -24.27 -24.41 13.23
CA GLU A 319 -24.61 -25.56 12.37
C GLU A 319 -24.07 -26.91 12.92
N ASP A 320 -22.90 -26.91 13.59
CA ASP A 320 -22.24 -28.10 14.11
C ASP A 320 -22.66 -28.51 15.54
N GLN A 321 -23.49 -27.73 16.24
CA GLN A 321 -23.98 -28.10 17.56
C GLN A 321 -25.15 -29.11 17.49
N PRO A 322 -25.24 -30.08 18.43
CA PRO A 322 -26.38 -30.99 18.51
C PRO A 322 -27.68 -30.22 18.78
N LEU A 323 -28.78 -30.66 18.17
CA LEU A 323 -30.08 -30.03 18.34
C LEU A 323 -30.67 -30.45 19.69
N ASP A 324 -31.27 -29.52 20.44
CA ASP A 324 -31.98 -29.85 21.67
C ASP A 324 -33.10 -30.87 21.39
N PRO A 325 -33.34 -31.88 22.26
CA PRO A 325 -34.29 -32.95 22.01
C PRO A 325 -35.72 -32.49 21.68
N ASN A 326 -36.15 -31.31 22.15
CA ASN A 326 -37.49 -30.78 21.92
C ASN A 326 -37.56 -29.74 20.78
N TRP A 327 -36.45 -29.53 20.06
CA TRP A 327 -36.32 -28.48 19.07
C TRP A 327 -36.37 -29.00 17.64
N VAL A 328 -36.62 -28.09 16.71
CA VAL A 328 -36.53 -28.32 15.27
C VAL A 328 -35.53 -27.35 14.64
N GLU A 329 -34.98 -27.74 13.50
CA GLU A 329 -34.29 -26.81 12.59
C GLU A 329 -35.13 -26.68 11.32
N VAL A 330 -35.41 -25.43 10.92
CA VAL A 330 -36.27 -25.09 9.79
C VAL A 330 -35.47 -24.28 8.77
N ASP A 331 -35.51 -24.69 7.50
CA ASP A 331 -35.01 -23.92 6.36
C ASP A 331 -36.08 -22.90 5.96
N VAL A 332 -35.78 -21.62 6.16
CA VAL A 332 -36.74 -20.52 6.04
C VAL A 332 -36.98 -20.21 4.57
N GLN A 333 -38.24 -20.24 4.15
CA GLN A 333 -38.66 -19.97 2.76
C GLN A 333 -39.27 -18.58 2.61
N ALA A 334 -39.88 -18.05 3.68
CA ALA A 334 -40.35 -16.66 3.77
C ALA A 334 -40.32 -16.20 5.24
N ALA A 335 -39.97 -14.93 5.45
CA ALA A 335 -40.07 -14.27 6.74
C ALA A 335 -40.89 -12.99 6.59
N GLY A 336 -41.82 -12.77 7.50
CA GLY A 336 -42.62 -11.54 7.58
C GLY A 336 -41.84 -10.45 8.31
N LEU A 337 -41.83 -9.26 7.73
CA LEU A 337 -41.35 -8.04 8.41
C LEU A 337 -42.56 -7.32 8.99
N THR A 338 -42.55 -7.08 10.29
CA THR A 338 -43.57 -6.30 10.98
C THR A 338 -43.11 -4.85 11.15
N ARG A 339 -44.05 -3.90 11.30
CA ARG A 339 -43.75 -2.47 11.49
C ARG A 339 -42.85 -2.21 12.72
N THR A 340 -42.83 -3.17 13.65
CA THR A 340 -42.04 -3.26 14.87
C THR A 340 -40.60 -3.77 14.70
N ASP A 341 -40.23 -4.30 13.53
CA ASP A 341 -38.83 -4.61 13.19
C ASP A 341 -37.99 -3.36 12.91
N MET A 342 -38.64 -2.18 12.89
CA MET A 342 -37.99 -0.86 12.88
C MET A 342 -37.95 -0.17 14.26
N GLY A 343 -38.47 -0.77 15.34
CA GLY A 343 -38.43 -0.12 16.66
C GLY A 343 -39.22 -0.82 17.78
N VAL A 344 -38.49 -1.45 18.71
CA VAL A 344 -38.78 -1.65 20.15
C VAL A 344 -39.55 -2.89 20.67
N VAL A 345 -40.42 -3.64 19.98
CA VAL A 345 -40.89 -4.99 20.47
C VAL A 345 -41.24 -5.89 19.29
N SER A 346 -40.57 -7.03 19.07
CA SER A 346 -40.78 -7.86 17.86
C SER A 346 -41.10 -9.32 18.20
N VAL A 347 -42.25 -9.79 17.71
CA VAL A 347 -42.52 -11.18 17.36
C VAL A 347 -42.34 -11.24 15.85
N SER A 348 -41.38 -12.04 15.37
CA SER A 348 -41.14 -12.17 13.93
C SER A 348 -41.65 -13.53 13.45
N GLU A 349 -42.33 -13.51 12.31
CA GLU A 349 -43.06 -14.64 11.73
C GLU A 349 -42.30 -15.23 10.55
N MET A 350 -42.31 -16.54 10.44
CA MET A 350 -41.64 -17.23 9.35
C MET A 350 -42.43 -18.44 8.88
N SER A 351 -42.21 -18.82 7.63
CA SER A 351 -42.65 -20.11 7.10
C SER A 351 -41.49 -20.81 6.41
N GLY A 352 -41.47 -22.13 6.52
CA GLY A 352 -40.33 -22.92 6.05
C GLY A 352 -40.57 -24.41 6.08
N VAL A 353 -39.47 -25.15 5.89
CA VAL A 353 -39.47 -26.61 5.83
C VAL A 353 -38.59 -27.17 6.94
N VAL A 354 -39.11 -28.11 7.71
CA VAL A 354 -38.35 -28.80 8.76
C VAL A 354 -37.22 -29.64 8.13
N ILE A 355 -35.98 -29.36 8.49
CA ILE A 355 -34.79 -30.09 8.00
C ILE A 355 -34.15 -30.99 9.07
N LYS A 356 -34.36 -30.70 10.36
CA LYS A 356 -33.89 -31.52 11.49
C LYS A 356 -34.91 -31.52 12.63
N LEU A 357 -34.98 -32.62 13.37
CA LEU A 357 -35.87 -32.85 14.51
C LEU A 357 -35.04 -33.32 15.69
N GLY A 358 -35.34 -32.82 16.89
CA GLY A 358 -34.84 -33.38 18.13
C GLY A 358 -35.57 -34.69 18.47
N ASP A 359 -34.93 -35.52 19.29
CA ASP A 359 -35.36 -36.89 19.57
C ASP A 359 -36.76 -37.01 20.19
N ASN A 360 -37.21 -35.96 20.89
CA ASN A 360 -38.50 -35.90 21.57
C ASN A 360 -39.59 -35.22 20.75
N VAL A 361 -39.28 -34.67 19.57
CA VAL A 361 -40.29 -34.03 18.72
C VAL A 361 -41.23 -35.09 18.16
N ARG A 362 -42.53 -34.83 18.29
CA ARG A 362 -43.61 -35.66 17.76
C ARG A 362 -44.56 -34.78 16.93
N GLY A 363 -45.25 -35.40 15.97
CA GLY A 363 -46.22 -34.70 15.14
C GLY A 363 -45.64 -34.00 13.91
N PHE A 364 -44.33 -33.82 13.80
CA PHE A 364 -43.64 -33.29 12.62
C PHE A 364 -42.65 -34.31 12.05
N ALA A 365 -42.41 -34.23 10.74
CA ALA A 365 -41.41 -35.02 10.02
C ALA A 365 -40.48 -34.10 9.22
N ARG A 366 -39.27 -34.55 8.90
CA ARG A 366 -38.40 -33.84 7.96
C ARG A 366 -39.14 -33.65 6.63
N GLY A 367 -39.11 -32.44 6.08
CA GLY A 367 -39.93 -32.04 4.93
C GLY A 367 -41.30 -31.46 5.29
N SER A 368 -41.71 -31.47 6.56
CA SER A 368 -42.96 -30.83 6.98
C SER A 368 -42.91 -29.34 6.71
N ARG A 369 -43.97 -28.84 6.08
CA ARG A 369 -44.17 -27.40 5.83
C ARG A 369 -44.79 -26.78 7.07
N VAL A 370 -44.17 -25.73 7.59
CA VAL A 370 -44.53 -25.14 8.89
C VAL A 370 -44.54 -23.62 8.85
N VAL A 371 -45.27 -23.04 9.80
CA VAL A 371 -45.26 -21.62 10.14
C VAL A 371 -44.86 -21.50 11.61
N ALA A 372 -44.05 -20.50 11.94
CA ALA A 372 -43.59 -20.28 13.30
C ALA A 372 -43.62 -18.79 13.66
N ALA A 373 -43.85 -18.51 14.95
CA ALA A 373 -43.61 -17.22 15.57
C ALA A 373 -42.49 -17.39 16.61
N CYS A 374 -41.45 -16.54 16.56
CA CYS A 374 -40.32 -16.64 17.50
C CYS A 374 -40.03 -15.29 18.17
N ALA A 375 -39.59 -15.37 19.42
CA ALA A 375 -39.18 -14.22 20.23
C ALA A 375 -37.75 -13.75 19.89
N ARG A 376 -37.46 -12.49 20.24
CA ARG A 376 -36.38 -11.63 19.71
C ARG A 376 -34.93 -12.13 19.90
N ASP A 377 -34.68 -13.04 20.81
CA ASP A 377 -33.35 -13.51 21.16
C ASP A 377 -32.74 -14.48 20.13
N LYS A 378 -33.52 -14.91 19.14
CA LYS A 378 -33.06 -15.73 18.01
C LYS A 378 -33.53 -15.10 16.70
N GLY A 379 -32.61 -14.48 15.95
CA GLY A 379 -32.94 -13.74 14.72
C GLY A 379 -33.66 -14.61 13.69
N ASN A 380 -34.78 -14.11 13.14
CA ASN A 380 -35.61 -14.85 12.18
C ASN A 380 -35.35 -14.48 10.72
N ILE A 381 -34.40 -13.58 10.45
CA ILE A 381 -33.94 -13.25 9.08
C ILE A 381 -32.65 -14.02 8.82
N GLU A 382 -32.70 -15.32 9.06
CA GLU A 382 -31.61 -16.26 8.82
C GLU A 382 -32.11 -17.37 7.91
N ARG A 383 -31.21 -17.94 7.11
CA ARG A 383 -31.56 -19.04 6.20
C ARG A 383 -32.10 -20.25 6.96
N ARG A 384 -31.58 -20.50 8.16
CA ARG A 384 -31.96 -21.62 9.03
C ARG A 384 -32.19 -21.12 10.43
N VAL A 385 -33.27 -21.58 11.06
CA VAL A 385 -33.58 -21.21 12.44
C VAL A 385 -33.83 -22.47 13.25
N ARG A 386 -33.27 -22.50 14.46
CA ARG A 386 -33.53 -23.53 15.46
C ARG A 386 -34.49 -22.98 16.50
N LEU A 387 -35.58 -23.70 16.76
CA LEU A 387 -36.63 -23.27 17.68
C LEU A 387 -37.39 -24.45 18.31
N PRO A 388 -38.06 -24.27 19.47
CA PRO A 388 -38.86 -25.33 20.08
C PRO A 388 -39.98 -25.82 19.17
N ALA A 389 -40.20 -27.13 19.08
CA ALA A 389 -41.27 -27.68 18.23
C ALA A 389 -42.68 -27.18 18.60
N ALA A 390 -42.88 -26.76 19.86
CA ALA A 390 -44.14 -26.25 20.37
C ALA A 390 -44.57 -24.91 19.74
N THR A 391 -43.66 -24.17 19.10
CA THR A 391 -43.97 -22.89 18.44
C THR A 391 -44.33 -23.04 16.96
N LEU A 392 -44.34 -24.28 16.43
CA LEU A 392 -44.68 -24.58 15.05
C LEU A 392 -46.15 -24.92 14.85
N LEU A 393 -46.68 -24.48 13.71
CA LEU A 393 -47.96 -24.91 13.15
C LEU A 393 -47.77 -25.55 11.78
N LYS A 394 -48.51 -26.62 11.48
CA LYS A 394 -48.46 -27.25 10.15
C LYS A 394 -49.12 -26.37 9.10
N MET A 395 -48.44 -26.20 7.99
CA MET A 395 -48.94 -25.46 6.84
C MET A 395 -49.66 -26.41 5.87
N PRO A 396 -50.88 -26.08 5.39
CA PRO A 396 -51.57 -26.87 4.38
C PRO A 396 -50.76 -26.99 3.08
N ALA A 397 -50.85 -28.14 2.41
CA ALA A 397 -50.10 -28.38 1.17
C ALA A 397 -50.46 -27.40 0.03
N SER A 398 -51.69 -26.88 0.01
CA SER A 398 -52.18 -25.92 -0.99
C SER A 398 -51.75 -24.48 -0.72
N MET A 399 -51.19 -24.16 0.45
CA MET A 399 -50.75 -22.81 0.82
C MET A 399 -49.30 -22.57 0.36
N ASN A 400 -49.00 -21.42 -0.24
CA ASN A 400 -47.62 -21.03 -0.56
C ASN A 400 -46.91 -20.48 0.70
N PHE A 401 -45.58 -20.39 0.70
CA PHE A 401 -44.82 -19.95 1.88
C PHE A 401 -45.01 -18.44 2.21
N VAL A 402 -45.40 -17.61 1.23
CA VAL A 402 -45.54 -16.16 1.41
C VAL A 402 -46.89 -15.73 2.01
N ARG A 403 -47.99 -16.46 1.74
CA ARG A 403 -49.32 -16.13 2.31
C ARG A 403 -49.41 -16.21 3.84
N PRO A 404 -48.84 -17.21 4.53
CA PRO A 404 -48.96 -17.31 5.98
C PRO A 404 -48.27 -16.18 6.73
N THR A 405 -47.16 -15.64 6.19
CA THR A 405 -46.44 -14.49 6.78
C THR A 405 -47.20 -13.17 6.62
N LEU A 406 -48.34 -13.16 5.91
CA LEU A 406 -49.25 -12.01 5.78
C LEU A 406 -50.52 -12.17 6.64
N PHE A 407 -50.82 -13.37 7.12
CA PHE A 407 -52.12 -13.67 7.75
C PHE A 407 -52.29 -13.03 9.14
N PHE A 408 -51.20 -12.80 9.86
CA PHE A 408 -51.19 -12.18 11.18
C PHE A 408 -50.84 -10.69 11.15
N SER A 409 -50.26 -10.18 10.05
CA SER A 409 -49.95 -8.75 9.88
C SER A 409 -51.18 -7.85 9.67
N PHE A 410 -52.38 -8.40 9.46
CA PHE A 410 -53.61 -7.65 9.16
C PHE A 410 -54.73 -7.77 10.21
N TYR A 411 -54.50 -8.43 11.34
CA TYR A 411 -55.46 -8.42 12.46
C TYR A 411 -55.05 -7.36 13.51
N PRO A 412 -55.89 -6.35 13.80
CA PRO A 412 -55.59 -5.39 14.84
C PRO A 412 -55.76 -6.08 16.21
N HIS A 413 -54.70 -6.09 17.01
CA HIS A 413 -54.79 -6.23 18.45
C HIS A 413 -54.69 -4.86 19.11
#